data_AF-A0A955T1S1-F1
#
_entry.id   AF-A0A955T1S1-F1
#
_cell.length_a   1.000
_cell.length_b   1.000
_cell.length_c   1.000
_cell.angle_alpha   90.00
_cell.angle_beta   90.00
_cell.angle_gamma   90.00
#
_symmetry.space_group_name_H-M   'P 1'
#
loop_
_entity.id
_entity.type
_entity.pdbx_description
1 polymer ?
#
loop_
_entity_poly.entity_id
_entity_poly.type
_entity_poly.pdbx_seq_one_letter_code
_entity_poly.pdbx_strand_id
1 'polypeptide(L)'
;FIAKSVDKPIAGLLKDLKQLGMFEDTLVVWTTEFGRMPFTQGETGRDHNGGTFVTWLAGAGVKAGASYGLSDEFSYQAVEGKTFCYDLHATILHLLGIDHTRLTYRHDGIDRRLTDVHGHVIPDILA
;
A
#
# COMPACT_ATOMS: atom_id res chain seq x y z
N PHE A 1 11.61 -4.98 17.83
CA PHE A 1 12.60 -3.90 17.90
C PHE A 1 12.35 -2.81 16.86
N ILE A 2 12.14 -3.13 15.57
CA ILE A 2 11.92 -2.13 14.50
C ILE A 2 10.58 -1.38 14.59
N ALA A 3 9.46 -2.07 14.89
CA ALA A 3 8.15 -1.41 14.99
C ALA A 3 8.16 -0.24 16.00
N LYS A 4 8.79 -0.42 17.17
CA LYS A 4 8.92 0.63 18.19
C LYS A 4 9.79 1.81 17.75
N SER A 5 10.78 1.59 16.88
CA SER A 5 11.67 2.67 16.43
C SER A 5 11.02 3.55 15.35
N VAL A 6 10.00 3.06 14.65
CA VAL A 6 9.30 3.83 13.60
C VAL A 6 7.98 4.44 14.06
N ASP A 7 7.33 3.86 15.08
CA ASP A 7 6.00 4.28 15.55
C ASP A 7 5.93 5.78 15.94
N LYS A 8 6.80 6.24 16.85
CA LYS A 8 6.81 7.65 17.27
C LYS A 8 7.18 8.62 16.15
N PRO A 9 8.22 8.37 15.32
CA PRO A 9 8.51 9.22 14.16
C PRO A 9 7.35 9.36 13.18
N ILE A 10 6.63 8.27 12.86
CA ILE A 10 5.46 8.32 11.98
C ILE A 10 4.36 9.20 12.59
N ALA A 11 4.08 9.01 13.88
CA ALA A 11 3.10 9.83 14.58
C ALA A 11 3.48 11.32 14.57
N GLY A 12 4.77 11.63 14.72
CA GLY A 12 5.32 12.97 14.56
C GLY A 12 5.06 13.55 13.17
N LEU A 13 5.45 12.82 12.11
CA LEU A 13 5.22 13.22 10.73
C LEU A 13 3.75 13.54 10.45
N LEU A 14 2.83 12.66 10.85
CA LEU A 14 1.40 12.87 10.65
C LEU A 14 0.86 14.07 11.42
N LYS A 15 1.37 14.31 12.64
CA LYS A 15 0.99 15.48 13.43
C LYS A 15 1.49 16.77 12.79
N ASP A 16 2.73 16.80 12.32
CA ASP A 16 3.34 17.98 11.72
C ASP A 16 2.65 18.31 10.39
N LEU A 17 2.35 17.32 9.54
CA LEU A 17 1.57 17.52 8.31
C LEU A 17 0.20 18.15 8.60
N LYS A 18 -0.50 17.69 9.65
CA LYS A 18 -1.79 18.25 10.06
C LYS A 18 -1.66 19.67 10.60
N GLN A 19 -0.64 19.94 11.42
CA GLN A 19 -0.38 21.27 11.97
C GLN A 19 -0.04 22.30 10.89
N LEU A 20 0.65 21.87 9.83
CA LEU A 20 1.00 22.71 8.69
C LEU A 20 -0.13 22.82 7.65
N GLY A 21 -1.27 22.14 7.85
CA GLY A 21 -2.37 22.11 6.89
C GLY A 21 -2.05 21.35 5.59
N MET A 22 -0.97 20.57 5.56
CA MET A 22 -0.49 19.86 4.37
C MET A 22 -1.05 18.43 4.25
N PHE A 23 -1.69 17.92 5.31
CA PHE A 23 -2.15 16.54 5.36
C PHE A 23 -3.20 16.21 4.29
N GLU A 24 -4.09 17.15 3.98
CA GLU A 24 -5.13 16.95 2.96
C GLU A 24 -4.57 16.89 1.53
N ASP A 25 -3.38 17.46 1.29
CA ASP A 25 -2.71 17.48 -0.02
C ASP A 25 -1.53 16.51 -0.11
N THR A 26 -1.25 15.75 0.96
CA THR A 26 -0.11 14.82 1.04
C THR A 26 -0.60 13.40 1.20
N LEU A 27 -0.29 12.54 0.21
CA LEU A 27 -0.51 11.11 0.33
C LEU A 27 0.65 10.47 1.10
N VAL A 28 0.36 9.94 2.28
CA VAL A 28 1.30 9.12 3.05
C VAL A 28 1.04 7.66 2.72
N VAL A 29 2.06 6.98 2.18
CA VAL A 29 2.04 5.54 1.90
C VAL A 29 2.99 4.85 2.87
N TRP A 30 2.47 3.93 3.69
CA TRP A 30 3.30 3.11 4.55
C TRP A 30 3.12 1.64 4.21
N THR A 31 4.21 1.03 3.73
CA THR A 31 4.18 -0.30 3.15
C THR A 31 5.40 -1.10 3.56
N THR A 32 5.33 -2.41 3.33
CA THR A 32 6.49 -3.32 3.34
C THR A 32 6.71 -3.86 1.93
N GLU A 33 7.87 -4.50 1.71
CA GLU A 33 8.17 -5.19 0.44
C GLU A 33 7.41 -6.52 0.34
N PHE A 34 7.19 -7.17 1.47
CA PHE A 34 6.49 -8.46 1.61
C PHE A 34 5.95 -8.61 3.03
N GLY A 35 5.13 -9.63 3.24
CA GLY A 35 4.63 -10.01 4.56
C GLY A 35 5.60 -10.93 5.30
N ARG A 36 5.12 -11.50 6.39
CA ARG A 36 5.87 -12.48 7.19
C ARG A 36 5.07 -13.76 7.34
N MET A 37 5.68 -14.89 7.02
CA MET A 37 5.03 -16.21 7.09
C MET A 37 4.58 -16.49 8.53
N PRO A 38 3.49 -17.24 8.75
CA PRO A 38 3.13 -17.68 10.10
C PRO A 38 4.07 -18.76 10.65
N PHE A 39 4.96 -19.29 9.81
CA PHE A 39 5.96 -20.29 10.13
C PHE A 39 7.37 -19.82 9.73
N THR A 40 8.38 -20.58 10.13
CA THR A 40 9.80 -20.33 9.85
C THR A 40 10.47 -21.62 9.42
N GLN A 41 11.32 -21.56 8.40
CA GLN A 41 12.24 -22.63 8.03
C GLN A 41 13.54 -22.61 8.84
N GLY A 42 13.83 -21.49 9.52
CA GLY A 42 14.95 -21.34 10.44
C GLY A 42 14.55 -21.46 11.92
N GLU A 43 15.54 -21.36 12.82
CA GLU A 43 15.32 -21.47 14.26
C GLU A 43 14.61 -20.26 14.89
N THR A 44 14.75 -19.07 14.29
CA THR A 44 14.18 -17.83 14.84
C THR A 44 13.58 -16.94 13.76
N GLY A 45 12.55 -16.17 14.12
CA GLY A 45 11.90 -15.22 13.21
C GLY A 45 10.79 -15.84 12.38
N ARG A 46 10.50 -15.21 11.23
CA ARG A 46 9.47 -15.58 10.25
C ARG A 46 9.96 -15.27 8.85
N ASP A 47 9.70 -16.16 7.91
CA ASP A 47 10.16 -16.03 6.51
C ASP A 47 9.39 -14.96 5.74
N HIS A 48 9.83 -14.66 4.51
CA HIS A 48 9.12 -13.77 3.59
C HIS A 48 7.78 -14.37 3.16
N ASN A 49 6.70 -13.62 3.30
CA ASN A 49 5.39 -14.01 2.81
C ASN A 49 4.97 -13.17 1.60
N GLY A 50 4.88 -13.82 0.43
CA GLY A 50 4.32 -13.21 -0.77
C GLY A 50 2.80 -13.34 -0.90
N GLY A 51 2.15 -14.13 -0.04
CA GLY A 51 0.71 -14.40 -0.08
C GLY A 51 -0.17 -13.31 0.55
N THR A 52 0.36 -12.56 1.52
CA THR A 52 -0.34 -11.40 2.11
C THR A 52 0.61 -10.49 2.87
N PHE A 53 0.33 -9.19 2.84
CA PHE A 53 0.92 -8.17 3.70
C PHE A 53 -0.02 -6.96 3.80
N VAL A 54 0.29 -6.06 4.72
CA VAL A 54 -0.54 -4.89 5.01
C VAL A 54 0.19 -3.61 4.59
N THR A 55 -0.52 -2.77 3.85
CA THR A 55 -0.17 -1.39 3.54
C THR A 55 -1.25 -0.50 4.14
N TRP A 56 -0.88 0.69 4.62
CA TRP A 56 -1.86 1.72 4.95
C TRP A 56 -1.56 3.02 4.22
N LEU A 57 -2.65 3.76 3.94
CA LEU A 57 -2.63 5.06 3.29
C LEU A 57 -3.26 6.11 4.21
N ALA A 58 -2.83 7.36 4.11
CA ALA A 58 -3.43 8.47 4.83
C ALA A 58 -3.24 9.80 4.08
N GLY A 59 -4.19 10.73 4.27
CA GLY A 59 -4.19 12.03 3.60
C GLY A 59 -4.66 11.95 2.15
N ALA A 60 -4.61 13.08 1.43
CA ALA A 60 -4.87 13.15 -0.02
C ALA A 60 -6.14 12.43 -0.52
N GLY A 61 -7.27 12.55 0.20
CA GLY A 61 -8.54 11.95 -0.23
C GLY A 61 -8.72 10.46 0.11
N VAL A 62 -7.86 9.89 0.96
CA VAL A 62 -8.07 8.55 1.53
C VAL A 62 -9.17 8.57 2.59
N LYS A 63 -10.12 7.62 2.51
CA LYS A 63 -11.22 7.48 3.46
C LYS A 63 -10.72 7.02 4.83
N ALA A 64 -10.91 7.87 5.83
CA ALA A 64 -10.52 7.57 7.21
C ALA A 64 -11.27 6.32 7.75
N GLY A 65 -10.51 5.40 8.37
CA GLY A 65 -11.05 4.20 8.99
C GLY A 65 -11.50 3.10 8.03
N ALA A 66 -11.28 3.27 6.72
CA ALA A 66 -11.54 2.22 5.75
C ALA A 66 -10.53 1.07 5.88
N SER A 67 -11.00 -0.16 5.67
CA SER A 67 -10.18 -1.35 5.50
C SER A 67 -10.68 -2.14 4.30
N TYR A 68 -9.76 -2.71 3.53
CA TYR A 68 -10.10 -3.49 2.35
C TYR A 68 -9.24 -4.76 2.29
N GLY A 69 -9.90 -5.87 1.95
CA GLY A 69 -9.30 -7.20 1.93
C GLY A 69 -9.21 -7.87 3.30
N LEU A 70 -9.05 -9.19 3.28
CA LEU A 70 -8.93 -10.03 4.46
C LEU A 70 -7.95 -11.18 4.19
N SER A 71 -7.10 -11.50 5.15
CA SER A 71 -6.28 -12.72 5.11
C SER A 71 -7.01 -13.92 5.70
N ASP A 72 -6.52 -15.11 5.42
CA ASP A 72 -6.89 -16.29 6.21
C ASP A 72 -6.53 -16.10 7.70
N GLU A 73 -7.02 -17.03 8.52
CA GLU A 73 -6.83 -17.03 9.98
C GLU A 73 -5.35 -17.11 10.42
N PHE A 74 -4.46 -17.54 9.52
CA PHE A 74 -3.03 -17.64 9.78
C PHE A 74 -2.24 -16.45 9.20
N SER A 75 -2.90 -15.51 8.52
CA SER A 75 -2.21 -14.47 7.75
C SER A 75 -1.21 -15.05 6.72
N TYR A 76 -1.52 -16.22 6.15
CA TYR A 76 -0.71 -16.85 5.12
C TYR A 76 -1.04 -16.30 3.74
N GLN A 77 -2.34 -16.20 3.38
CA GLN A 77 -2.76 -15.62 2.10
C GLN A 77 -3.99 -14.71 2.25
N ALA A 78 -4.17 -13.79 1.30
CA ALA A 78 -5.42 -13.05 1.16
C ALA A 78 -6.55 -14.01 0.71
N VAL A 79 -7.73 -13.89 1.30
CA VAL A 79 -8.92 -14.72 0.99
C VAL A 79 -10.09 -13.91 0.47
N GLU A 80 -10.22 -12.65 0.88
CA GLU A 80 -11.25 -11.71 0.43
C GLU A 80 -10.58 -10.42 -0.06
N GLY A 81 -11.19 -9.76 -1.06
CA GLY A 81 -10.69 -8.47 -1.57
C GLY A 81 -9.22 -8.53 -1.98
N LYS A 82 -8.81 -9.60 -2.68
CA LYS A 82 -7.42 -9.80 -3.11
C LYS A 82 -6.97 -8.62 -3.97
N THR A 83 -5.86 -8.00 -3.58
CA THR A 83 -5.19 -6.94 -4.31
C THR A 83 -3.75 -7.31 -4.58
N PHE A 84 -3.17 -6.66 -5.57
CA PHE A 84 -1.78 -6.79 -5.90
C PHE A 84 -1.11 -5.41 -5.96
N CYS A 85 0.21 -5.39 -6.12
CA CYS A 85 0.98 -4.14 -6.19
C CYS A 85 0.49 -3.17 -7.28
N TYR A 86 -0.02 -3.70 -8.39
CA TYR A 86 -0.59 -2.88 -9.46
C TYR A 86 -1.91 -2.19 -9.06
N ASP A 87 -2.73 -2.78 -8.19
CA ASP A 87 -3.97 -2.15 -7.70
C ASP A 87 -3.66 -1.02 -6.72
N LEU A 88 -2.66 -1.24 -5.86
CA LEU A 88 -2.12 -0.22 -4.97
C LEU A 88 -1.55 0.96 -5.78
N HIS A 89 -0.72 0.69 -6.79
CA HIS A 89 -0.17 1.75 -7.65
C HIS A 89 -1.25 2.46 -8.48
N ALA A 90 -2.25 1.74 -9.00
CA ALA A 90 -3.39 2.36 -9.70
C ALA A 90 -4.13 3.33 -8.76
N THR A 91 -4.37 2.92 -7.52
CA THR A 91 -5.07 3.72 -6.51
C THR A 91 -4.23 4.94 -6.07
N ILE A 92 -2.93 4.77 -5.87
CA ILE A 92 -2.00 5.89 -5.59
C ILE A 92 -2.02 6.90 -6.74
N LEU A 93 -1.89 6.46 -7.99
CA LEU A 93 -1.91 7.36 -9.15
C LEU A 93 -3.26 8.08 -9.28
N HIS A 94 -4.37 7.39 -9.01
CA HIS A 94 -5.69 7.99 -8.97
C HIS A 94 -5.79 9.12 -7.92
N LEU A 95 -5.31 8.89 -6.69
CA LEU A 95 -5.27 9.91 -5.63
C LEU A 95 -4.39 11.12 -6.00
N LEU A 96 -3.38 10.91 -6.84
CA LEU A 96 -2.54 11.98 -7.41
C LEU A 96 -3.16 12.67 -8.65
N GLY A 97 -4.38 12.30 -9.04
CA GLY A 97 -5.07 12.86 -10.21
C GLY A 97 -4.54 12.35 -11.55
N ILE A 98 -3.83 11.22 -11.56
CA ILE A 98 -3.21 10.63 -12.75
C ILE A 98 -3.97 9.38 -13.18
N ASP A 99 -4.39 9.34 -14.45
CA ASP A 99 -4.91 8.12 -15.06
C ASP A 99 -3.76 7.14 -15.35
N HIS A 100 -3.66 6.10 -14.51
CA HIS A 100 -2.61 5.09 -14.61
C HIS A 100 -2.61 4.34 -15.95
N THR A 101 -3.73 4.27 -16.66
CA THR A 101 -3.84 3.58 -17.95
C THR A 101 -3.19 4.38 -19.08
N ARG A 102 -3.03 5.70 -18.88
CA ARG A 102 -2.45 6.66 -19.83
C ARG A 102 -1.02 7.05 -19.49
N LEU A 103 -0.58 6.82 -18.25
CA LEU A 103 0.81 7.05 -17.84
C LEU A 103 1.71 5.92 -18.37
N THR A 104 2.27 6.16 -19.56
CA THR A 104 3.16 5.21 -20.23
C THR A 104 4.58 5.73 -20.36
N TYR A 105 5.56 4.84 -20.32
CA TYR A 105 6.96 5.10 -20.64
C TYR A 105 7.43 4.13 -21.72
N ARG A 106 7.99 4.67 -22.81
CA ARG A 106 8.54 3.86 -23.91
C ARG A 106 9.86 3.23 -23.49
N HIS A 107 9.91 1.90 -23.43
CA HIS A 107 11.11 1.15 -23.09
C HIS A 107 11.19 -0.13 -23.93
N ASP A 108 12.34 -0.40 -24.53
CA ASP A 108 12.58 -1.54 -25.43
C ASP A 108 11.51 -1.70 -26.54
N GLY A 109 11.07 -0.58 -27.11
CA GLY A 109 10.11 -0.55 -28.21
C GLY A 109 8.64 -0.71 -27.80
N ILE A 110 8.33 -0.89 -26.51
CA ILE A 110 6.96 -1.05 -26.01
C ILE A 110 6.60 0.09 -25.04
N ASP A 111 5.37 0.60 -25.13
CA ASP A 111 4.83 1.53 -24.15
C ASP A 111 4.42 0.76 -22.89
N ARG A 112 5.20 0.91 -21.82
CA ARG A 112 4.97 0.23 -20.54
C ARG A 112 4.21 1.13 -19.57
N ARG A 113 3.34 0.53 -18.75
CA ARG A 113 2.66 1.20 -17.62
C ARG A 113 3.21 0.66 -16.31
N LEU A 114 3.21 1.46 -15.26
CA LEU A 114 3.58 0.99 -13.90
C LEU A 114 2.69 -0.16 -13.41
N THR A 115 1.46 -0.20 -13.90
CA THR A 115 0.44 -1.21 -13.60
C THR A 115 0.36 -2.32 -14.65
N ASP A 116 1.28 -2.31 -15.62
CA ASP A 116 1.30 -3.20 -16.79
C ASP A 116 -0.08 -3.29 -17.48
N VAL A 117 -0.62 -4.47 -17.78
CA VAL A 117 -1.98 -4.69 -18.29
C VAL A 117 -3.07 -4.77 -17.21
N HIS A 118 -2.69 -4.54 -15.94
CA HIS A 118 -3.53 -4.69 -14.75
C HIS A 118 -3.81 -3.33 -14.08
N GLY A 119 -4.11 -3.36 -12.78
CA GLY A 119 -4.35 -2.19 -11.93
C GLY A 119 -5.83 -1.81 -11.92
N HIS A 120 -6.47 -2.05 -10.80
CA HIS A 120 -7.81 -1.58 -10.53
C HIS A 120 -7.77 -0.64 -9.32
N VAL A 121 -8.32 0.56 -9.49
CA VAL A 121 -8.50 1.49 -8.37
C VAL A 121 -9.41 0.83 -7.33
N ILE A 122 -9.04 0.91 -6.06
CA ILE A 122 -9.79 0.35 -4.92
C ILE A 122 -10.74 1.45 -4.40
N PRO A 123 -12.03 1.46 -4.78
CA PRO A 123 -12.90 2.59 -4.48
C PRO A 123 -13.29 2.65 -3.00
N ASP A 124 -13.31 1.51 -2.32
CA ASP A 124 -13.72 1.38 -0.92
C ASP A 124 -12.86 2.20 0.06
N ILE A 125 -11.63 2.55 -0.33
CA ILE A 125 -10.68 3.32 0.48
C ILE A 125 -10.59 4.80 0.07
N LEU A 126 -11.40 5.25 -0.89
CA LEU A 126 -11.46 6.65 -1.35
C LEU A 126 -12.59 7.40 -0.63
N ALA A 127 -12.35 8.69 -0.33
CA ALA A 127 -13.29 9.57 0.39
C ALA A 127 -14.47 10.05 -0.46
#